data_AF-A0AAV9TI04-F1
#
_entry.id   AF-A0AAV9TI04-F1
#
_cell.length_a   1.000
_cell.length_b   1.000
_cell.length_c   1.000
_cell.angle_alpha   90.00
_cell.angle_beta   90.00
_cell.angle_gamma   90.00
#
_symmetry.space_group_name_H-M   'P 1'
#
loop_
_entity.id
_entity.type
_entity.pdbx_description
1 polymer ?
#
loop_
_entity_poly.entity_id
_entity_poly.type
_entity_poly.pdbx_seq_one_letter_code
_entity_poly.pdbx_strand_id
1 'polypeptide(L)'
;MLNGTDFGASRPTPYHNFPPIDCSLLIVDSYVESLKRRVAELEHNVQSSSRKRARTENHRAESADGPLLADPVSTRAQDAVSVVSSHASARTATRRGHEDSSVRATMGAIGFLSRSAMAEPRGQSDELPRKFSLGEIISGALAIDGRDPSKASPAPKTPTIDGHLLPLTHDATSGHLRRFLDSIVFLPYLDEAGLLEQYDIVVANNDRPDHGGRINPLHVFNVHMALAIGILMSPDSAHLSMLSSGYHAVAANQLHSILRSEVSLEHVHCMVMLLLYSLLSSTGGSAWHLLGLTVKTCISLGLHREPDAHSDLTMAEANKRRWLFWTVYSLDRSLSIAMDRPFSIQDDDILVQRRRMQQFPFSTSQENFI
;
A
#
# COMPACT_ATOMS: atom_id res chain seq x y z
N MET A 1 -28.75 -46.93 23.71
CA MET A 1 -29.05 -45.48 23.71
C MET A 1 -27.69 -44.78 23.83
N LEU A 2 -27.01 -44.42 22.71
CA LEU A 2 -27.08 -43.11 22.02
C LEU A 2 -26.80 -41.95 23.01
N ASN A 3 -25.85 -41.02 22.91
CA ASN A 3 -24.82 -40.56 21.94
C ASN A 3 -23.72 -39.83 22.77
N GLY A 4 -22.42 -39.85 22.44
CA GLY A 4 -21.77 -38.97 21.44
C GLY A 4 -21.79 -37.49 21.89
N THR A 5 -20.69 -36.87 22.33
CA THR A 5 -19.76 -36.20 21.41
C THR A 5 -18.51 -35.66 22.14
N ASP A 6 -17.38 -35.77 21.44
CA ASP A 6 -16.06 -35.19 21.70
C ASP A 6 -16.08 -33.67 21.97
N PHE A 7 -15.28 -33.23 22.94
CA PHE A 7 -14.62 -31.92 22.87
C PHE A 7 -13.12 -32.13 22.96
N GLY A 8 -12.52 -32.31 21.78
CA GLY A 8 -11.08 -32.39 21.59
C GLY A 8 -10.38 -31.13 22.07
N ALA A 9 -9.29 -31.33 22.79
CA ALA A 9 -8.31 -30.32 23.13
C ALA A 9 -7.61 -29.82 21.86
N SER A 10 -8.07 -28.70 21.32
CA SER A 10 -7.38 -27.99 20.24
C SER A 10 -6.26 -27.14 20.84
N ARG A 11 -5.04 -27.69 20.84
CA ARG A 11 -3.80 -26.91 20.99
C ARG A 11 -3.79 -25.80 19.93
N PRO A 12 -3.37 -24.56 20.25
CA PRO A 12 -3.13 -23.55 19.23
C PRO A 12 -1.95 -24.01 18.35
N THR A 13 -2.22 -24.20 17.08
CA THR A 13 -1.22 -24.51 16.05
C THR A 13 -0.23 -23.34 15.93
N PRO A 14 1.09 -23.59 15.92
CA PRO A 14 2.07 -22.55 15.64
C PRO A 14 2.02 -22.21 14.14
N TYR A 15 1.63 -20.98 13.81
CA TYR A 15 1.66 -20.51 12.43
C TYR A 15 3.11 -20.24 11.99
N HIS A 16 3.71 -21.26 11.40
CA HIS A 16 4.68 -21.09 10.33
C HIS A 16 3.92 -20.66 9.07
N ASN A 17 4.20 -19.45 8.55
CA ASN A 17 4.32 -19.21 7.08
C ASN A 17 4.59 -17.77 6.64
N PHE A 18 5.08 -16.86 7.48
CA PHE A 18 5.87 -15.72 6.99
C PHE A 18 6.98 -15.41 8.00
N PRO A 19 8.27 -15.43 7.61
CA PRO A 19 9.31 -14.92 8.48
C PRO A 19 9.06 -13.42 8.71
N PRO A 20 9.45 -12.85 9.88
CA PRO A 20 9.54 -11.40 10.02
C PRO A 20 10.37 -10.87 8.86
N ILE A 21 9.86 -9.86 8.15
CA ILE A 21 10.59 -9.24 7.05
C ILE A 21 11.77 -8.52 7.68
N ASP A 22 12.93 -9.16 7.64
CA ASP A 22 14.19 -8.56 8.04
C ASP A 22 14.48 -7.41 7.08
N CYS A 23 14.44 -6.16 7.57
CA CYS A 23 14.71 -4.99 6.75
C CYS A 23 16.14 -4.99 6.17
N SER A 24 17.06 -5.81 6.71
CA SER A 24 18.38 -6.03 6.12
C SER A 24 18.36 -6.92 4.86
N LEU A 25 17.28 -7.66 4.61
CA LEU A 25 17.06 -8.50 3.42
C LEU A 25 16.40 -7.75 2.24
N LEU A 26 16.18 -6.43 2.35
CA LEU A 26 15.76 -5.57 1.22
C LEU A 26 16.82 -5.46 0.11
N ILE A 27 18.00 -6.05 0.30
CA ILE A 27 19.12 -6.03 -0.64
C ILE A 27 18.94 -7.18 -1.64
N VAL A 28 18.42 -6.84 -2.83
CA VAL A 28 18.71 -7.35 -4.20
C VAL A 28 19.06 -8.84 -4.42
N ASP A 29 19.86 -9.49 -3.58
CA ASP A 29 20.34 -10.87 -3.75
C ASP A 29 19.23 -11.92 -3.61
N SER A 30 18.27 -11.73 -2.68
CA SER A 30 17.09 -12.61 -2.58
C SER A 30 16.19 -12.51 -3.82
N TYR A 31 16.06 -11.29 -4.37
CA TYR A 31 15.28 -11.04 -5.59
C TYR A 31 15.93 -11.67 -6.81
N VAL A 32 17.25 -11.53 -6.97
CA VAL A 32 17.99 -12.15 -8.07
C VAL A 32 17.89 -13.67 -8.02
N GLU A 33 18.00 -14.29 -6.84
CA GLU A 33 17.85 -15.74 -6.69
C GLU A 33 16.41 -16.23 -6.92
N SER A 34 15.41 -15.45 -6.47
CA SER A 34 14.00 -15.73 -6.76
C SER A 34 13.70 -15.62 -8.27
N LEU A 35 14.25 -14.59 -8.93
CA LEU A 35 14.11 -14.37 -10.37
C LEU A 35 14.79 -15.48 -11.18
N LYS A 36 16.01 -15.88 -10.80
CA LYS A 36 16.72 -17.02 -11.40
C LYS A 36 15.90 -18.30 -11.31
N ARG A 37 15.30 -18.57 -10.14
CA ARG A 37 14.45 -19.75 -9.94
C ARG A 37 13.21 -19.72 -10.84
N ARG A 38 12.58 -18.55 -10.97
CA ARG A 38 11.38 -18.37 -11.80
C ARG A 38 11.68 -18.47 -13.30
N VAL A 39 12.83 -17.94 -13.73
CA VAL A 39 13.31 -18.09 -15.12
C VAL A 39 13.55 -19.56 -15.45
N ALA A 40 14.25 -20.30 -14.58
CA ALA A 40 14.50 -21.73 -14.78
C ALA A 40 13.20 -22.56 -14.85
N GLU A 41 12.20 -22.23 -14.02
CA GLU A 41 10.88 -22.88 -14.04
C GLU A 41 10.13 -22.61 -15.36
N LEU A 42 10.15 -21.36 -15.84
CA LEU A 42 9.49 -20.98 -17.09
C LEU A 42 10.17 -21.64 -18.30
N GLU A 43 11.50 -21.70 -18.32
CA GLU A 43 12.25 -22.39 -19.38
C GLU A 43 11.89 -23.88 -19.44
N HIS A 44 11.79 -24.54 -18.29
CA HIS A 44 11.34 -25.93 -18.21
C HIS A 44 9.90 -26.12 -18.72
N ASN A 45 9.00 -25.20 -18.40
CA ASN A 45 7.60 -25.24 -18.85
C ASN A 45 7.47 -25.00 -20.37
N VAL A 46 8.29 -24.12 -20.95
CA VAL A 46 8.35 -23.90 -22.40
C VAL A 46 8.93 -25.12 -23.12
N GLN A 47 9.98 -25.75 -22.56
CA GLN A 47 10.58 -26.96 -23.12
C GLN A 47 9.63 -28.16 -23.06
N SER A 48 8.89 -28.33 -21.97
CA SER A 48 7.90 -29.40 -21.86
C SER A 48 6.70 -29.19 -22.78
N SER A 49 6.27 -27.93 -22.97
CA SER A 49 5.19 -27.57 -23.90
C SER A 49 5.58 -27.73 -25.36
N SER A 50 6.81 -27.35 -25.73
CA SER A 50 7.34 -27.56 -27.09
C SER A 50 7.54 -29.04 -27.41
N ARG A 51 8.02 -29.86 -26.45
CA ARG A 51 8.09 -31.33 -26.59
C ARG A 51 6.72 -31.97 -26.76
N LYS A 52 5.70 -31.50 -26.02
CA LYS A 52 4.31 -31.96 -26.19
C LYS A 52 3.77 -31.58 -27.57
N ARG A 53 4.02 -30.37 -28.06
CA ARG A 53 3.63 -29.92 -29.40
C ARG A 53 4.28 -30.75 -30.50
N ALA A 54 5.60 -31.00 -30.41
CA ALA A 54 6.31 -31.85 -31.36
C ALA A 54 5.80 -33.30 -31.37
N ARG A 55 5.41 -33.85 -30.20
CA ARG A 55 4.76 -35.18 -30.12
C ARG A 55 3.39 -35.20 -30.77
N THR A 56 2.57 -34.17 -30.57
CA THR A 56 1.25 -34.08 -31.24
C THR A 56 1.37 -33.84 -32.75
N GLU A 57 2.42 -33.17 -33.20
CA GLU A 57 2.69 -32.95 -34.63
C GLU A 57 3.16 -34.25 -35.31
N ASN A 58 4.02 -35.02 -34.65
CA ASN A 58 4.42 -36.35 -35.14
C ASN A 58 3.24 -37.34 -35.16
N HIS A 59 2.35 -37.34 -34.16
CA HIS A 59 1.14 -38.18 -34.20
C HIS A 59 0.14 -37.75 -35.29
N ARG A 60 0.13 -36.46 -35.67
CA ARG A 60 -0.70 -35.98 -36.79
C ARG A 60 -0.10 -36.34 -38.15
N ALA A 61 1.22 -36.43 -38.26
CA ALA A 61 1.92 -36.88 -39.46
C ALA A 61 1.84 -38.41 -39.66
N GLU A 62 1.86 -39.21 -38.59
CA GLU A 62 1.71 -40.68 -38.67
C GLU A 62 0.27 -41.13 -38.99
N SER A 63 -0.72 -40.25 -38.82
CA SER A 63 -2.14 -40.53 -39.11
C SER A 63 -2.56 -40.20 -40.55
N ALA A 64 -1.66 -39.65 -41.38
CA ALA A 64 -1.99 -39.14 -42.70
C ALA A 64 -1.70 -40.11 -43.87
N ASP A 65 -1.19 -41.31 -43.59
CA ASP A 65 -0.98 -42.36 -44.60
C ASP A 65 -2.11 -43.40 -44.58
N GLY A 66 -3.21 -43.09 -45.27
CA GLY A 66 -4.29 -44.02 -45.61
C GLY A 66 -4.99 -43.57 -46.90
N PRO A 67 -5.31 -44.45 -47.86
CA PRO A 67 -5.46 -44.04 -49.26
C PRO A 67 -6.78 -43.34 -49.60
N LEU A 68 -6.65 -42.40 -50.54
CA LEU A 68 -7.67 -41.65 -51.26
C LEU A 68 -8.73 -42.53 -51.94
N LEU A 69 -10.02 -42.23 -51.73
CA LEU A 69 -11.08 -42.45 -52.70
C LEU A 69 -12.10 -41.29 -52.67
N ALA A 70 -12.55 -40.93 -53.86
CA ALA A 70 -13.18 -39.67 -54.27
C ALA A 70 -14.68 -39.51 -53.91
N ASP A 71 -15.07 -38.26 -53.59
CA ASP A 71 -16.17 -37.40 -54.11
C ASP A 71 -17.39 -38.00 -54.89
N PRO A 72 -18.50 -37.25 -55.13
CA PRO A 72 -19.12 -36.10 -54.43
C PRO A 72 -20.71 -36.15 -54.42
N VAL A 73 -21.37 -35.02 -54.07
CA VAL A 73 -22.62 -34.43 -54.65
C VAL A 73 -23.80 -34.12 -53.69
N SER A 74 -24.32 -32.89 -53.87
CA SER A 74 -25.69 -32.38 -53.62
C SER A 74 -26.10 -31.95 -52.20
N THR A 75 -26.92 -30.92 -51.97
CA THR A 75 -27.39 -29.74 -52.71
C THR A 75 -28.08 -28.83 -51.69
N ARG A 76 -28.27 -27.57 -52.09
CA ARG A 76 -28.86 -26.40 -51.44
C ARG A 76 -30.40 -26.46 -51.33
N ALA A 77 -30.97 -25.82 -50.29
CA ALA A 77 -32.26 -25.07 -50.20
C ALA A 77 -32.93 -25.31 -48.82
N GLN A 78 -33.07 -24.31 -47.94
CA GLN A 78 -34.07 -23.23 -47.86
C GLN A 78 -35.52 -23.68 -47.51
N ASP A 79 -35.97 -23.12 -46.39
CA ASP A 79 -37.33 -22.74 -45.95
C ASP A 79 -38.47 -23.76 -45.87
N ALA A 80 -39.05 -23.88 -44.68
CA ALA A 80 -40.51 -24.02 -44.49
C ALA A 80 -40.96 -23.58 -43.08
N VAL A 81 -42.07 -22.84 -43.09
CA VAL A 81 -42.82 -22.19 -42.02
C VAL A 81 -43.95 -23.10 -41.51
N SER A 82 -44.38 -22.99 -40.24
CA SER A 82 -45.81 -22.85 -39.82
C SER A 82 -45.99 -22.92 -38.28
N VAL A 83 -46.56 -21.89 -37.62
CA VAL A 83 -48.00 -21.66 -37.22
C VAL A 83 -48.29 -22.26 -35.82
N VAL A 84 -48.68 -21.50 -34.78
CA VAL A 84 -50.01 -20.93 -34.40
C VAL A 84 -49.78 -19.86 -33.28
N SER A 85 -50.16 -18.58 -33.44
CA SER A 85 -51.38 -17.87 -32.95
C SER A 85 -51.59 -17.90 -31.41
N SER A 86 -52.10 -16.89 -30.69
CA SER A 86 -52.52 -15.50 -30.88
C SER A 86 -53.04 -15.04 -29.50
N HIS A 87 -52.86 -13.78 -29.10
CA HIS A 87 -53.88 -12.92 -28.46
C HIS A 87 -53.29 -11.66 -27.82
N ALA A 88 -54.07 -10.58 -27.93
CA ALA A 88 -54.04 -9.34 -27.15
C ALA A 88 -53.09 -8.21 -27.57
N SER A 89 -53.37 -7.63 -28.74
CA SER A 89 -53.17 -6.20 -28.99
C SER A 89 -54.30 -5.40 -28.32
N ALA A 90 -54.05 -4.80 -27.15
CA ALA A 90 -54.89 -3.74 -26.57
C ALA A 90 -54.22 -2.93 -25.42
N ARG A 91 -52.89 -2.77 -25.39
CA ARG A 91 -52.22 -1.99 -24.30
C ARG A 91 -51.04 -1.11 -24.74
N THR A 92 -50.97 -0.72 -26.02
CA THR A 92 -49.73 -0.17 -26.60
C THR A 92 -49.65 1.36 -26.69
N ALA A 93 -50.60 2.12 -26.14
CA ALA A 93 -50.59 3.59 -26.26
C ALA A 93 -50.13 4.36 -25.00
N THR A 94 -50.12 3.76 -23.82
CA THR A 94 -49.79 4.47 -22.56
C THR A 94 -48.43 4.11 -21.95
N ARG A 95 -47.71 3.13 -22.52
CA ARG A 95 -46.43 2.64 -21.97
C ARG A 95 -45.20 3.33 -22.57
N ARG A 96 -45.29 3.84 -23.81
CA ARG A 96 -44.15 4.44 -24.53
C ARG A 96 -43.72 5.80 -23.96
N GLY A 97 -44.65 6.62 -23.48
CA GLY A 97 -44.32 7.93 -22.89
C GLY A 97 -43.66 7.85 -21.50
N HIS A 98 -43.91 6.78 -20.74
CA HIS A 98 -43.36 6.62 -19.39
C HIS A 98 -41.94 6.04 -19.40
N GLU A 99 -41.63 5.17 -20.38
CA GLU A 99 -40.29 4.63 -20.59
C GLU A 99 -39.34 5.72 -21.13
N ASP A 100 -39.76 6.54 -22.10
CA ASP A 100 -38.93 7.64 -22.64
C ASP A 100 -38.63 8.73 -21.59
N SER A 101 -39.58 9.03 -20.70
CA SER A 101 -39.36 9.95 -19.56
C SER A 101 -38.37 9.38 -18.54
N SER A 102 -38.46 8.08 -18.26
CA SER A 102 -37.55 7.38 -17.36
C SER A 102 -36.13 7.30 -17.93
N VAL A 103 -35.98 7.05 -19.23
CA VAL A 103 -34.68 7.05 -19.92
C VAL A 103 -34.07 8.47 -19.94
N ARG A 104 -34.88 9.51 -20.17
CA ARG A 104 -34.39 10.89 -20.18
C ARG A 104 -34.03 11.39 -18.78
N ALA A 105 -34.76 10.97 -17.75
CA ALA A 105 -34.46 11.26 -16.35
C ALA A 105 -33.20 10.54 -15.88
N THR A 106 -33.00 9.27 -16.29
CA THR A 106 -31.78 8.52 -15.98
C THR A 106 -30.57 9.06 -16.73
N MET A 107 -30.69 9.44 -18.00
CA MET A 107 -29.60 10.13 -18.72
C MET A 107 -29.29 11.51 -18.13
N GLY A 108 -30.31 12.23 -17.65
CA GLY A 108 -30.11 13.47 -16.89
C GLY A 108 -29.36 13.26 -15.58
N ALA A 109 -29.69 12.20 -14.84
CA ALA A 109 -29.02 11.83 -13.59
C ALA A 109 -27.57 11.36 -13.82
N ILE A 110 -27.31 10.58 -14.87
CA ILE A 110 -25.95 10.17 -15.26
C ILE A 110 -25.14 11.39 -15.70
N GLY A 111 -25.74 12.30 -16.48
CA GLY A 111 -25.10 13.55 -16.88
C GLY A 111 -24.83 14.48 -15.68
N PHE A 112 -25.69 14.48 -14.66
CA PHE A 112 -25.45 15.19 -13.41
C PHE A 112 -24.32 14.54 -12.61
N LEU A 113 -24.35 13.23 -12.42
CA LEU A 113 -23.29 12.47 -11.73
C LEU A 113 -21.94 12.60 -12.43
N SER A 114 -21.89 12.55 -13.75
CA SER A 114 -20.66 12.74 -14.53
C SER A 114 -20.10 14.15 -14.39
N ARG A 115 -20.95 15.18 -14.19
CA ARG A 115 -20.52 16.56 -13.94
C ARG A 115 -20.14 16.80 -12.49
N SER A 116 -20.75 16.07 -11.56
CA SER A 116 -20.50 16.18 -10.12
C SER A 116 -19.33 15.33 -9.63
N ALA A 117 -18.94 14.27 -10.36
CA ALA A 117 -17.86 13.36 -9.97
C ALA A 117 -16.47 14.03 -9.90
N MET A 118 -16.31 15.22 -10.48
CA MET A 118 -15.05 15.98 -10.49
C MET A 118 -15.18 17.40 -9.91
N ALA A 119 -16.37 17.78 -9.42
CA ALA A 119 -16.60 19.09 -8.83
C ALA A 119 -16.55 18.99 -7.30
N GLU A 120 -15.50 19.55 -6.70
CA GLU A 120 -15.45 19.78 -5.25
C GLU A 120 -16.62 20.71 -4.84
N PRO A 121 -17.61 20.25 -4.05
CA PRO A 121 -18.76 21.08 -3.70
C PRO A 121 -18.39 22.07 -2.58
N ARG A 122 -18.47 23.36 -2.88
CA ARG A 122 -18.31 24.44 -1.89
C ARG A 122 -19.68 24.79 -1.31
N GLY A 123 -20.18 24.04 -0.32
CA GLY A 123 -21.43 24.42 0.33
C GLY A 123 -22.03 23.44 1.34
N GLN A 124 -21.71 23.68 2.63
CA GLN A 124 -22.55 23.57 3.84
C GLN A 124 -23.69 22.52 3.85
N SER A 125 -23.38 21.28 3.48
CA SER A 125 -24.17 20.07 3.76
C SER A 125 -23.26 18.84 3.78
N ASP A 126 -22.15 18.95 4.51
CA ASP A 126 -20.91 18.18 4.26
C ASP A 126 -20.62 17.07 5.29
N GLU A 127 -21.48 16.06 5.42
CA GLU A 127 -21.08 14.82 6.12
C GLU A 127 -20.41 13.80 5.19
N LEU A 128 -20.85 13.70 3.93
CA LEU A 128 -20.25 12.77 2.96
C LEU A 128 -18.82 13.15 2.53
N PRO A 129 -18.48 14.41 2.16
CA PRO A 129 -17.11 14.73 1.75
C PRO A 129 -16.11 14.64 2.90
N ARG A 130 -16.53 14.85 4.17
CA ARG A 130 -15.67 14.61 5.34
C ARG A 130 -15.26 13.16 5.49
N LYS A 131 -16.16 12.22 5.19
CA LYS A 131 -15.88 10.76 5.20
C LYS A 131 -14.90 10.32 4.11
N PHE A 132 -14.69 11.15 3.08
CA PHE A 132 -13.67 10.95 2.04
C PHE A 132 -12.43 11.83 2.24
N SER A 133 -12.30 12.53 3.36
CA SER A 133 -11.08 13.26 3.66
C SER A 133 -9.91 12.28 3.80
N LEU A 134 -8.71 12.74 3.43
CA LEU A 134 -7.50 11.92 3.49
C LEU A 134 -7.28 11.33 4.89
N GLY A 135 -7.66 12.07 5.94
CA GLY A 135 -7.62 11.61 7.33
C GLY A 135 -8.55 10.44 7.61
N GLU A 136 -9.81 10.53 7.20
CA GLU A 136 -10.75 9.41 7.40
C GLU A 136 -10.35 8.18 6.59
N ILE A 137 -9.81 8.37 5.38
CA ILE A 137 -9.33 7.26 4.55
C ILE A 137 -8.11 6.58 5.19
N ILE A 138 -7.14 7.34 5.71
CA ILE A 138 -5.99 6.75 6.42
C ILE A 138 -6.44 6.07 7.71
N SER A 139 -7.29 6.70 8.52
CA SER A 139 -7.86 6.08 9.72
C SER A 139 -8.59 4.77 9.40
N GLY A 140 -9.31 4.72 8.28
CA GLY A 140 -9.90 3.49 7.75
C GLY A 140 -8.86 2.43 7.41
N ALA A 141 -7.76 2.80 6.75
CA ALA A 141 -6.66 1.88 6.43
C ALA A 141 -5.92 1.35 7.68
N LEU A 142 -5.78 2.20 8.71
CA LEU A 142 -5.23 1.81 10.02
C LEU A 142 -6.16 0.86 10.79
N ALA A 143 -7.47 0.92 10.53
CA ALA A 143 -8.46 0.04 11.14
C ALA A 143 -8.56 -1.35 10.47
N ILE A 144 -7.86 -1.60 9.36
CA ILE A 144 -7.80 -2.91 8.70
C ILE A 144 -6.76 -3.79 9.40
N ASP A 145 -7.05 -5.07 9.61
CA ASP A 145 -6.10 -6.02 10.20
C ASP A 145 -4.83 -6.13 9.34
N GLY A 146 -3.67 -5.85 9.94
CA GLY A 146 -2.37 -5.95 9.28
C GLY A 146 -1.88 -7.38 9.11
N ARG A 147 -2.48 -8.38 9.77
CA ARG A 147 -2.04 -9.79 9.70
C ARG A 147 -2.19 -10.41 8.31
N ASP A 148 -3.22 -10.00 7.58
CA ASP A 148 -3.47 -10.44 6.21
C ASP A 148 -3.73 -9.22 5.33
N PRO A 149 -2.68 -8.60 4.76
CA PRO A 149 -2.83 -7.41 3.94
C PRO A 149 -3.61 -7.66 2.63
N SER A 150 -3.92 -8.92 2.30
CA SER A 150 -4.76 -9.27 1.15
C SER A 150 -6.27 -9.13 1.42
N LYS A 151 -6.69 -9.05 2.69
CA LYS A 151 -8.09 -8.94 3.11
C LYS A 151 -8.33 -7.64 3.86
N ALA A 152 -9.35 -6.90 3.46
CA ALA A 152 -9.82 -5.71 4.18
C ALA A 152 -10.74 -6.12 5.36
N SER A 153 -10.20 -6.89 6.31
CA SER A 153 -10.94 -7.28 7.52
C SER A 153 -10.70 -6.27 8.65
N PRO A 154 -11.69 -6.00 9.52
CA PRO A 154 -11.49 -5.11 10.66
C PRO A 154 -10.42 -5.66 11.62
N ALA A 155 -9.53 -4.79 12.08
CA ALA A 155 -8.52 -5.16 13.07
C ALA A 155 -9.18 -5.53 14.41
N PRO A 156 -8.68 -6.56 15.10
CA PRO A 156 -9.12 -6.84 16.46
C PRO A 156 -8.74 -5.66 17.38
N LYS A 157 -9.64 -5.29 18.30
CA LYS A 157 -9.36 -4.25 19.30
C LYS A 157 -8.26 -4.76 20.24
N THR A 158 -7.03 -4.32 20.03
CA THR A 158 -5.92 -4.58 20.95
C THR A 158 -5.94 -3.56 22.08
N PRO A 159 -5.73 -3.97 23.34
CA PRO A 159 -5.57 -3.01 24.43
C PRO A 159 -4.33 -2.16 24.15
N THR A 160 -4.51 -0.85 24.19
CA THR A 160 -3.45 0.14 24.01
C THR A 160 -3.16 0.79 25.36
N ILE A 161 -1.89 1.07 25.65
CA ILE A 161 -1.50 1.82 26.84
C ILE A 161 -2.00 3.26 26.68
N ASP A 162 -2.60 3.83 27.73
CA ASP A 162 -2.95 5.24 27.75
C ASP A 162 -1.70 6.10 27.49
N GLY A 163 -1.80 7.06 26.57
CA GLY A 163 -0.64 7.84 26.13
C GLY A 163 0.11 8.57 27.26
N HIS A 164 -0.60 8.96 28.33
CA HIS A 164 -0.01 9.58 29.51
C HIS A 164 0.86 8.64 30.36
N LEU A 165 0.70 7.33 30.20
CA LEU A 165 1.48 6.30 30.91
C LEU A 165 2.72 5.86 30.10
N LEU A 166 2.89 6.36 28.88
CA LEU A 166 4.06 6.05 28.07
C LEU A 166 5.28 6.78 28.62
N PRO A 167 6.40 6.07 28.85
CA PRO A 167 7.63 6.71 29.29
C PRO A 167 8.16 7.61 28.17
N LEU A 168 8.21 8.92 28.38
CA LEU A 168 8.79 9.87 27.43
C LEU A 168 9.97 10.62 28.05
N THR A 169 10.81 9.88 28.77
CA THR A 169 12.06 10.38 29.36
C THR A 169 13.24 9.98 28.49
N HIS A 170 14.31 10.78 28.55
CA HIS A 170 15.51 10.54 27.75
C HIS A 170 16.14 9.16 28.03
N ASP A 171 16.15 8.74 29.29
CA ASP A 171 16.70 7.44 29.72
C ASP A 171 15.94 6.25 29.11
N ALA A 172 14.61 6.31 29.11
CA ALA A 172 13.78 5.22 28.60
C ALA A 172 13.71 5.15 27.07
N THR A 173 13.87 6.28 26.37
CA THR A 173 13.54 6.39 24.94
C THR A 173 14.75 6.57 24.02
N SER A 174 15.88 7.06 24.52
CA SER A 174 17.09 7.32 23.70
C SER A 174 17.64 6.06 23.01
N GLY A 175 17.62 4.91 23.68
CA GLY A 175 18.04 3.64 23.09
C GLY A 175 17.16 3.22 21.90
N HIS A 176 15.84 3.43 22.01
CA HIS A 176 14.89 3.14 20.94
C HIS A 176 15.06 4.11 19.77
N LEU A 177 15.23 5.40 20.04
CA LEU A 177 15.48 6.41 19.02
C LEU A 177 16.77 6.12 18.26
N ARG A 178 17.86 5.79 18.95
CA ARG A 178 19.13 5.46 18.32
C ARG A 178 19.00 4.29 17.34
N ARG A 179 18.27 3.24 17.70
CA ARG A 179 18.02 2.12 16.78
C ARG A 179 17.24 2.54 15.54
N PHE A 180 16.28 3.43 15.68
CA PHE A 180 15.59 4.00 14.52
C PHE A 180 16.57 4.82 13.65
N LEU A 181 17.43 5.64 14.25
CA LEU A 181 18.43 6.42 13.52
C LEU A 181 19.44 5.53 12.79
N ASP A 182 19.90 4.44 13.40
CA ASP A 182 20.78 3.47 12.74
C ASP A 182 20.11 2.85 11.49
N SER A 183 18.78 2.78 11.46
CA SER A 183 17.99 2.29 10.32
C SER A 183 17.62 3.36 9.28
N ILE A 184 17.90 4.64 9.54
CA ILE A 184 17.51 5.77 8.67
C ILE A 184 18.22 5.75 7.32
N VAL A 185 19.25 4.92 7.14
CA VAL A 185 19.97 4.71 5.88
C VAL A 185 19.01 4.38 4.73
N PHE A 186 17.88 3.73 5.02
CA PHE A 186 16.83 3.41 4.04
C PHE A 186 15.85 4.56 3.76
N LEU A 187 15.93 5.66 4.51
CA LEU A 187 15.08 6.86 4.45
C LEU A 187 15.91 8.13 4.24
N PRO A 188 16.60 8.27 3.10
CA PRO A 188 17.55 9.37 2.85
C PRO A 188 16.91 10.77 2.84
N TYR A 189 15.58 10.86 2.82
CA TYR A 189 14.85 12.12 2.86
C TYR A 189 14.69 12.67 4.29
N LEU A 190 14.95 11.86 5.31
CA LEU A 190 14.81 12.22 6.72
C LEU A 190 16.15 12.74 7.24
N ASP A 191 16.13 13.92 7.85
CA ASP A 191 17.30 14.53 8.46
C ASP A 191 17.45 14.06 9.91
N GLU A 192 18.59 13.44 10.22
CA GLU A 192 18.90 12.92 11.55
C GLU A 192 18.97 14.04 12.59
N ALA A 193 19.66 15.14 12.26
CA ALA A 193 19.82 16.27 13.18
C ALA A 193 18.46 16.91 13.51
N GLY A 194 17.62 17.12 12.50
CA GLY A 194 16.27 17.62 12.68
C GLY A 194 15.39 16.69 13.53
N LEU A 195 15.51 15.36 13.40
CA LEU A 195 14.74 14.43 14.22
C LEU A 195 15.20 14.43 15.69
N LEU A 196 16.51 14.53 15.94
CA LEU A 196 17.06 14.66 17.29
C LEU A 196 16.59 15.96 17.96
N GLU A 197 16.58 17.08 17.24
CA GLU A 197 16.04 18.35 17.76
C GLU A 197 14.54 18.23 18.10
N GLN A 198 13.75 17.59 17.23
CA GLN A 198 12.34 17.32 17.50
C GLN A 198 12.13 16.46 18.74
N TYR A 199 13.00 15.47 18.95
CA TYR A 199 12.97 14.60 20.13
C TYR A 199 13.24 15.39 21.41
N ASP A 200 14.29 16.21 21.44
CA ASP A 200 14.63 17.02 22.61
C ASP A 200 13.49 17.98 22.99
N ILE A 201 12.85 18.62 22.00
CA ILE A 201 11.70 19.50 22.23
C ILE A 201 10.52 18.73 22.84
N VAL A 202 10.21 17.55 22.30
CA VAL A 202 9.05 16.75 22.75
C VAL A 202 9.28 16.19 24.16
N VAL A 203 10.48 15.69 24.45
CA VAL A 203 10.85 15.18 25.79
C VAL A 203 10.87 16.32 26.82
N ALA A 204 11.49 17.45 26.51
CA ALA A 204 11.55 18.60 27.42
C ALA A 204 10.16 19.14 27.78
N ASN A 205 9.23 19.14 26.83
CA ASN A 205 7.85 19.56 27.08
C ASN A 205 7.07 18.57 27.94
N ASN A 206 7.35 17.27 27.82
CA ASN A 206 6.72 16.25 28.66
C ASN A 206 7.13 16.39 30.14
N ASP A 207 8.39 16.77 30.39
CA ASP A 207 8.89 17.01 31.75
C ASP A 207 8.35 18.32 32.37
N ARG A 208 7.93 19.29 31.54
CA ARG A 208 7.48 20.63 31.99
C ARG A 208 6.25 21.13 31.22
N PRO A 209 5.06 20.53 31.43
CA PRO A 209 3.84 20.87 30.68
C PRO A 209 3.35 22.31 30.87
N ASP A 210 3.82 23.01 31.92
CA ASP A 210 3.41 24.38 32.25
C ASP A 210 4.00 25.46 31.33
N HIS A 211 5.01 25.12 30.53
CA HIS A 211 5.55 26.02 29.52
C HIS A 211 4.66 25.91 28.29
N GLY A 212 3.64 26.78 28.18
CA GLY A 212 2.60 26.79 27.15
C GLY A 212 3.05 26.98 25.69
N GLY A 213 4.19 26.43 25.29
CA GLY A 213 4.62 26.31 23.91
C GLY A 213 3.76 25.27 23.20
N ARG A 214 3.02 25.70 22.18
CA ARG A 214 2.28 24.79 21.31
C ARG A 214 3.29 23.99 20.48
N ILE A 215 3.54 22.73 20.84
CA ILE A 215 4.38 21.84 20.04
C ILE A 215 3.72 21.61 18.68
N ASN A 216 4.54 21.57 17.62
CA ASN A 216 4.06 21.17 16.31
C ASN A 216 3.57 19.71 16.34
N PRO A 217 2.31 19.42 15.96
CA PRO A 217 1.79 18.04 15.89
C PRO A 217 2.66 17.10 15.07
N LEU A 218 3.36 17.61 14.04
CA LEU A 218 4.28 16.83 13.23
C LEU A 218 5.51 16.36 14.03
N HIS A 219 6.03 17.16 14.97
CA HIS A 219 7.16 16.75 15.80
C HIS A 219 6.75 15.64 16.76
N VAL A 220 5.57 15.78 17.38
CA VAL A 220 4.99 14.74 18.23
C VAL A 220 4.81 13.45 17.43
N PHE A 221 4.23 13.54 16.23
CA PHE A 221 4.07 12.40 15.32
C PHE A 221 5.41 11.72 14.99
N ASN A 222 6.40 12.49 14.52
CA ASN A 222 7.69 11.96 14.08
C ASN A 222 8.42 11.23 15.21
N VAL A 223 8.47 11.83 16.40
CA VAL A 223 9.15 11.26 17.56
C VAL A 223 8.48 9.96 18.00
N HIS A 224 7.15 9.96 18.14
CA HIS A 224 6.43 8.76 18.57
C HIS A 224 6.52 7.63 17.54
N MET A 225 6.47 7.94 16.24
CA MET A 225 6.70 6.94 15.19
C MET A 225 8.12 6.40 15.19
N ALA A 226 9.13 7.25 15.34
CA ALA A 226 10.53 6.84 15.44
C ALA A 226 10.75 5.91 16.64
N LEU A 227 10.18 6.23 17.80
CA LEU A 227 10.25 5.36 18.98
C LEU A 227 9.52 4.04 18.76
N ALA A 228 8.31 4.05 18.21
CA ALA A 228 7.54 2.85 17.93
C ALA A 228 8.28 1.90 16.97
N ILE A 229 8.80 2.44 15.86
CA ILE A 229 9.60 1.68 14.89
C ILE A 229 10.91 1.19 15.54
N GLY A 230 11.62 2.05 16.26
CA GLY A 230 12.86 1.69 16.96
C GLY A 230 12.71 0.57 17.99
N ILE A 231 11.55 0.48 18.65
CA ILE A 231 11.18 -0.64 19.53
C ILE A 231 10.98 -1.92 18.72
N LEU A 232 10.28 -1.86 17.59
CA LEU A 232 10.04 -3.04 16.74
C LEU A 232 11.31 -3.58 16.09
N MET A 233 12.31 -2.71 15.88
CA MET A 233 13.65 -3.08 15.41
C MET A 233 14.55 -3.63 16.53
N SER A 234 14.11 -3.57 17.80
CA SER A 234 14.81 -4.19 18.91
C SER A 234 14.67 -5.72 18.84
N PRO A 235 15.70 -6.50 19.25
CA PRO A 235 15.55 -7.94 19.43
C PRO A 235 14.47 -8.31 20.47
N ASP A 236 14.13 -7.36 21.36
CA ASP A 236 13.10 -7.51 22.40
C ASP A 236 11.70 -7.01 21.97
N SER A 237 11.47 -6.87 20.66
CA SER A 237 10.24 -6.31 20.10
C SER A 237 8.97 -7.06 20.53
N ALA A 238 9.06 -8.37 20.78
CA ALA A 238 7.92 -9.17 21.24
C ALA A 238 7.40 -8.70 22.61
N HIS A 239 8.29 -8.48 23.57
CA HIS A 239 7.94 -8.05 24.93
C HIS A 239 7.51 -6.58 24.97
N LEU A 240 8.06 -5.75 24.08
CA LEU A 240 7.78 -4.31 24.00
C LEU A 240 6.70 -3.96 22.96
N SER A 241 6.02 -4.95 22.38
CA SER A 241 5.00 -4.75 21.33
C SER A 241 3.83 -3.86 21.78
N MET A 242 3.40 -3.97 23.05
CA MET A 242 2.35 -3.14 23.64
C MET A 242 2.82 -1.69 23.89
N LEU A 243 4.10 -1.51 24.20
CA LEU A 243 4.70 -0.19 24.35
C LEU A 243 4.80 0.51 22.99
N SER A 244 5.28 -0.22 21.97
CA SER A 244 5.30 0.22 20.57
C SER A 244 3.91 0.63 20.06
N SER A 245 2.88 -0.19 20.32
CA SER A 245 1.52 0.14 19.90
C SER A 245 0.97 1.39 20.58
N GLY A 246 1.36 1.64 21.84
CA GLY A 246 1.05 2.88 22.55
C GLY A 246 1.63 4.11 21.88
N TYR A 247 2.93 4.11 21.56
CA TYR A 247 3.54 5.24 20.83
C TYR A 247 2.90 5.45 19.45
N HIS A 248 2.64 4.37 18.71
CA HIS A 248 1.93 4.43 17.43
C HIS A 248 0.54 5.07 17.58
N ALA A 249 -0.23 4.72 18.61
CA ALA A 249 -1.54 5.30 18.84
C ALA A 249 -1.49 6.80 19.15
N VAL A 250 -0.51 7.25 19.95
CA VAL A 250 -0.31 8.68 20.20
C VAL A 250 0.04 9.43 18.91
N ALA A 251 0.88 8.85 18.06
CA ALA A 251 1.20 9.42 16.75
C ALA A 251 -0.05 9.49 15.85
N ALA A 252 -0.81 8.39 15.74
CA ALA A 252 -2.03 8.33 14.92
C ALA A 252 -3.06 9.40 15.34
N ASN A 253 -3.15 9.74 16.62
CA ASN A 253 -4.03 10.82 17.11
C ASN A 253 -3.64 12.21 16.59
N GLN A 254 -2.36 12.45 16.28
CA GLN A 254 -1.91 13.73 15.69
C GLN A 254 -2.32 13.88 14.22
N LEU A 255 -2.63 12.77 13.55
CA LEU A 255 -2.84 12.73 12.12
C LEU A 255 -4.05 13.58 11.68
N HIS A 256 -5.11 13.64 12.50
CA HIS A 256 -6.26 14.51 12.28
C HIS A 256 -5.91 16.00 12.31
N SER A 257 -4.86 16.41 13.03
CA SER A 257 -4.39 17.79 13.04
C SER A 257 -3.53 18.11 11.82
N ILE A 258 -2.70 17.15 11.39
CA ILE A 258 -1.76 17.32 10.27
C ILE A 258 -2.55 17.37 8.94
N LEU A 259 -3.44 16.39 8.73
CA LEU A 259 -4.21 16.18 7.49
C LEU A 259 -5.36 17.17 7.24
N ARG A 260 -5.54 18.17 8.11
CA ARG A 260 -6.51 19.27 7.87
C ARG A 260 -6.03 20.26 6.83
N SER A 261 -4.72 20.31 6.59
CA SER A 261 -4.10 21.21 5.64
C SER A 261 -4.14 20.64 4.21
N GLU A 262 -3.83 21.48 3.23
CA GLU A 262 -3.72 21.05 1.83
C GLU A 262 -2.66 19.95 1.67
N VAL A 263 -2.90 19.00 0.76
CA VAL A 263 -2.01 17.86 0.52
C VAL A 263 -0.58 18.37 0.25
N SER A 264 0.38 17.81 0.96
CA SER A 264 1.75 18.34 1.09
C SER A 264 2.74 17.21 1.28
N LEU A 265 4.04 17.51 1.24
CA LEU A 265 5.09 16.51 1.47
C LEU A 265 5.02 15.90 2.87
N GLU A 266 4.56 16.65 3.86
CA GLU A 266 4.41 16.17 5.24
C GLU A 266 3.39 15.04 5.31
N HIS A 267 2.31 15.12 4.53
CA HIS A 267 1.31 14.07 4.46
C HIS A 267 1.87 12.76 3.92
N VAL A 268 2.66 12.83 2.85
CA VAL A 268 3.35 11.66 2.30
C VAL A 268 4.34 11.09 3.30
N HIS A 269 5.13 11.95 3.97
CA HIS A 269 6.04 11.52 5.05
C HIS A 269 5.30 10.78 6.17
N CYS A 270 4.19 11.31 6.65
CA CYS A 270 3.38 10.65 7.68
C CYS A 270 2.88 9.28 7.21
N MET A 271 2.41 9.17 5.97
CA MET A 271 1.98 7.89 5.41
C MET A 271 3.14 6.89 5.27
N VAL A 272 4.34 7.34 4.89
CA VAL A 272 5.55 6.49 4.84
C VAL A 272 5.90 5.97 6.22
N MET A 273 5.91 6.81 7.24
CA MET A 273 6.19 6.38 8.62
C MET A 273 5.15 5.36 9.11
N LEU A 274 3.86 5.59 8.82
CA LEU A 274 2.79 4.64 9.14
C LEU A 274 2.99 3.32 8.41
N LEU A 275 3.27 3.37 7.11
CA LEU A 275 3.53 2.18 6.28
C LEU A 275 4.70 1.35 6.83
N LEU A 276 5.82 1.99 7.19
CA LEU A 276 6.95 1.30 7.80
C LEU A 276 6.57 0.59 9.09
N TYR A 277 5.78 1.25 9.94
CA TYR A 277 5.26 0.65 11.16
C TYR A 277 4.36 -0.57 10.86
N SER A 278 3.45 -0.47 9.88
CA SER A 278 2.56 -1.57 9.49
C SER A 278 3.31 -2.76 8.89
N LEU A 279 4.48 -2.54 8.28
CA LEU A 279 5.34 -3.62 7.77
C LEU A 279 6.02 -4.40 8.92
N LEU A 280 6.28 -3.73 10.05
CA LEU A 280 6.95 -4.32 11.22
C LEU A 280 5.95 -4.89 12.25
N SER A 281 4.72 -4.38 12.28
CA SER A 281 3.69 -4.80 13.22
C SER A 281 2.32 -4.90 12.58
N SER A 282 1.63 -6.02 12.84
CA SER A 282 0.25 -6.22 12.38
C SER A 282 -0.76 -5.27 13.03
N THR A 283 -0.40 -4.57 14.11
CA THR A 283 -1.28 -3.57 14.75
C THR A 283 -1.26 -2.22 14.04
N GLY A 284 -0.38 -2.05 13.04
CA GLY A 284 -0.22 -0.81 12.30
C GLY A 284 -1.21 -0.60 11.15
N GLY A 285 -2.18 -1.49 10.97
CA GLY A 285 -3.08 -1.45 9.81
C GLY A 285 -2.57 -2.25 8.62
N SER A 286 -3.29 -2.15 7.49
CA SER A 286 -2.89 -2.83 6.26
C SER A 286 -1.84 -2.06 5.48
N ALA A 287 -0.59 -2.57 5.50
CA ALA A 287 0.52 -2.00 4.73
C ALA A 287 0.20 -1.84 3.24
N TRP A 288 -0.53 -2.80 2.64
CA TRP A 288 -0.93 -2.73 1.23
C TRP A 288 -1.82 -1.53 0.93
N HIS A 289 -2.83 -1.28 1.76
CA HIS A 289 -3.75 -0.17 1.56
C HIS A 289 -3.06 1.17 1.82
N LEU A 290 -2.24 1.25 2.87
CA LEU A 290 -1.44 2.45 3.18
C LEU A 290 -0.45 2.77 2.06
N LEU A 291 0.24 1.78 1.50
CA LEU A 291 1.11 1.96 0.34
C LEU A 291 0.33 2.50 -0.86
N GLY A 292 -0.82 1.90 -1.19
CA GLY A 292 -1.64 2.35 -2.31
C GLY A 292 -2.09 3.81 -2.16
N LEU A 293 -2.44 4.24 -0.95
CA LEU A 293 -2.74 5.64 -0.64
C LEU A 293 -1.49 6.53 -0.80
N THR A 294 -0.37 6.11 -0.21
CA THR A 294 0.91 6.83 -0.27
C THR A 294 1.35 7.08 -1.71
N VAL A 295 1.30 6.05 -2.55
CA VAL A 295 1.65 6.14 -3.97
C VAL A 295 0.72 7.10 -4.72
N LYS A 296 -0.59 6.99 -4.53
CA LYS A 296 -1.57 7.90 -5.16
C LYS A 296 -1.33 9.35 -4.74
N THR A 297 -1.05 9.60 -3.46
CA THR A 297 -0.75 10.94 -2.95
C THR A 297 0.57 11.47 -3.51
N CYS A 298 1.61 10.64 -3.63
CA CYS A 298 2.87 11.01 -4.28
C CYS A 298 2.68 11.45 -5.74
N ILE A 299 1.87 10.69 -6.49
CA ILE A 299 1.56 11.00 -7.88
C ILE A 299 0.73 12.29 -7.98
N SER A 300 -0.27 12.44 -7.11
CA SER A 300 -1.11 13.65 -7.04
C SER A 300 -0.31 14.92 -6.75
N LEU A 301 0.78 14.81 -5.98
CA LEU A 301 1.72 15.91 -5.72
C LEU A 301 2.74 16.13 -6.83
N GLY A 302 2.71 15.32 -7.89
CA GLY A 302 3.64 15.40 -9.00
C GLY A 302 5.07 14.92 -8.68
N LEU A 303 5.28 14.18 -7.58
CA LEU A 303 6.64 13.78 -7.15
C LEU A 303 7.31 12.78 -8.10
N HIS A 304 6.54 12.17 -8.99
CA HIS A 304 7.02 11.28 -10.07
C HIS A 304 7.60 12.05 -11.27
N ARG A 305 7.54 13.39 -11.25
CA ARG A 305 8.13 14.27 -12.27
C ARG A 305 9.25 15.09 -11.67
N GLU A 306 10.22 15.41 -12.52
CA GLU A 306 11.30 16.30 -12.13
C GLU A 306 10.72 17.71 -11.82
N PRO A 307 11.15 18.37 -10.73
CA PRO A 307 10.73 19.73 -10.46
C PRO A 307 11.12 20.65 -11.62
N ASP A 308 10.20 21.54 -12.03
CA ASP A 308 10.47 22.48 -13.12
C ASP A 308 11.71 23.34 -12.79
N ALA A 309 12.56 23.56 -13.80
CA ALA A 309 13.77 24.37 -13.65
C ALA A 309 13.48 25.84 -13.26
N HIS A 310 12.24 26.29 -13.43
CA HIS A 310 11.76 27.63 -13.07
C HIS A 310 10.96 27.64 -11.75
N SER A 311 10.92 26.52 -11.02
CA SER A 311 10.28 26.48 -9.72
C SER A 311 11.13 27.22 -8.69
N ASP A 312 10.49 27.96 -7.77
CA ASP A 312 11.15 28.66 -6.64
C ASP A 312 11.71 27.69 -5.57
N LEU A 313 11.90 26.41 -5.91
CA LEU A 313 12.33 25.38 -4.99
C LEU A 313 13.84 25.44 -4.76
N THR A 314 14.25 25.39 -3.51
CA THR A 314 15.66 25.22 -3.16
C THR A 314 16.16 23.84 -3.60
N MET A 315 17.47 23.73 -3.84
CA MET A 315 18.09 22.43 -4.18
C MET A 315 17.84 21.37 -3.09
N ALA A 316 17.79 21.78 -1.81
CA ALA A 316 17.51 20.89 -0.70
C ALA A 316 16.08 20.35 -0.75
N GLU A 317 15.08 21.20 -1.02
CA GLU A 317 13.68 20.79 -1.16
C GLU A 317 13.46 19.89 -2.38
N ALA A 318 14.09 20.22 -3.51
CA ALA A 318 14.07 19.38 -4.70
C ALA A 318 14.65 17.99 -4.40
N ASN A 319 15.79 17.91 -3.70
CA ASN A 319 16.37 16.63 -3.29
C ASN A 319 15.47 15.85 -2.32
N LYS A 320 14.87 16.52 -1.34
CA LYS A 320 13.92 15.89 -0.41
C LYS A 320 12.73 15.28 -1.15
N ARG A 321 12.16 15.99 -2.12
CA ARG A 321 11.08 15.49 -3.01
C ARG A 321 11.51 14.24 -3.77
N ARG A 322 12.69 14.27 -4.40
CA ARG A 322 13.26 13.12 -5.13
C ARG A 322 13.46 11.92 -4.22
N TRP A 323 14.08 12.12 -3.05
CA TRP A 323 14.34 11.03 -2.09
C TRP A 323 13.06 10.43 -1.53
N LEU A 324 12.07 11.25 -1.23
CA LEU A 324 10.76 10.77 -0.78
C LEU A 324 10.09 9.92 -1.87
N PHE A 325 10.11 10.37 -3.12
CA PHE A 325 9.58 9.60 -4.25
C PHE A 325 10.29 8.24 -4.40
N TRP A 326 11.63 8.22 -4.41
CA TRP A 326 12.39 6.97 -4.55
C TRP A 326 12.19 6.02 -3.37
N THR A 327 11.96 6.56 -2.17
CA THR A 327 11.61 5.75 -0.99
C THR A 327 10.27 5.05 -1.20
N VAL A 328 9.24 5.81 -1.58
CA VAL A 328 7.90 5.26 -1.84
C VAL A 328 7.91 4.26 -3.00
N TYR A 329 8.64 4.56 -4.08
CA TYR A 329 8.84 3.63 -5.19
C TYR A 329 9.49 2.31 -4.73
N SER A 330 10.53 2.38 -3.91
CA SER A 330 11.23 1.18 -3.41
C SER A 330 10.34 0.34 -2.51
N LEU A 331 9.52 0.99 -1.66
CA LEU A 331 8.51 0.31 -0.85
C LEU A 331 7.43 -0.33 -1.72
N ASP A 332 6.98 0.33 -2.81
CA ASP A 332 6.00 -0.22 -3.74
C ASP A 332 6.49 -1.50 -4.40
N ARG A 333 7.74 -1.50 -4.88
CA ARG A 333 8.35 -2.69 -5.49
C ARG A 333 8.51 -3.82 -4.48
N SER A 334 9.04 -3.52 -3.30
CA SER A 334 9.28 -4.53 -2.26
C SER A 334 7.99 -5.19 -1.79
N LEU A 335 6.95 -4.40 -1.48
CA LEU A 335 5.69 -4.92 -0.99
C LEU A 335 4.88 -5.64 -2.08
N SER A 336 4.86 -5.09 -3.30
CA SER A 336 4.16 -5.73 -4.43
C SER A 336 4.79 -7.08 -4.79
N ILE A 337 6.13 -7.19 -4.76
CA ILE A 337 6.82 -8.48 -4.95
C ILE A 337 6.46 -9.45 -3.82
N ALA A 338 6.53 -9.01 -2.56
CA ALA A 338 6.24 -9.87 -1.41
C ALA A 338 4.80 -10.41 -1.42
N MET A 339 3.86 -9.66 -2.02
CA MET A 339 2.44 -10.03 -2.11
C MET A 339 2.02 -10.64 -3.45
N ASP A 340 2.94 -10.83 -4.40
CA ASP A 340 2.67 -11.26 -5.78
C ASP A 340 1.59 -10.39 -6.48
N ARG A 341 1.73 -9.07 -6.33
CA ARG A 341 0.83 -8.05 -6.88
C ARG A 341 1.51 -7.20 -7.94
N PRO A 342 0.76 -6.62 -8.89
CA PRO A 342 1.32 -5.69 -9.86
C PRO A 342 1.77 -4.40 -9.19
N PHE A 343 2.83 -3.79 -9.73
CA PHE A 343 3.34 -2.49 -9.29
C PHE A 343 2.33 -1.36 -9.52
N SER A 344 2.35 -0.38 -8.64
CA SER A 344 1.42 0.75 -8.70
C SER A 344 1.82 1.80 -9.75
N ILE A 345 3.12 1.95 -10.01
CA ILE A 345 3.69 2.89 -11.00
C ILE A 345 4.52 2.12 -12.01
N GLN A 346 4.33 2.37 -13.31
CA GLN A 346 5.21 1.83 -14.35
C GLN A 346 6.48 2.67 -14.48
N ASP A 347 7.61 2.04 -14.81
CA ASP A 347 8.90 2.74 -14.89
C ASP A 347 8.91 3.85 -15.94
N ASP A 348 8.12 3.69 -17.01
CA ASP A 348 7.99 4.67 -18.10
C ASP A 348 7.28 5.97 -17.69
N ASP A 349 6.48 5.93 -16.61
CA ASP A 349 5.78 7.11 -16.07
C ASP A 349 6.69 7.97 -15.16
N ILE A 350 7.92 7.53 -14.90
CA ILE A 350 8.84 8.16 -13.97
C ILE A 350 9.81 9.07 -14.73
N LEU A 351 9.64 10.38 -14.53
CA LEU A 351 10.51 11.38 -15.15
C LEU A 351 11.57 11.92 -14.18
N VAL A 352 11.56 11.45 -12.93
CA VAL A 352 12.54 11.87 -11.91
C VAL A 352 13.92 11.32 -12.23
N GLN A 353 14.93 12.17 -12.13
CA GLN A 353 16.31 11.77 -12.33
C GLN A 353 16.74 10.76 -11.25
N ARG A 354 17.09 9.55 -11.69
CA ARG A 354 17.74 8.54 -10.85
C ARG A 354 19.16 9.03 -10.55
N ARG A 355 19.39 9.63 -9.38
CA ARG A 355 20.76 9.89 -8.94
C ARG A 355 21.46 8.55 -8.73
N ARG A 356 22.64 8.39 -9.34
CA ARG A 356 23.62 7.40 -8.85
C ARG A 356 23.79 7.68 -7.36
N MET A 357 23.73 6.64 -6.52
CA MET A 357 24.21 6.70 -5.13
C MET A 357 25.70 7.04 -5.17
N GLN A 358 26.07 8.28 -5.43
CA GLN A 358 27.42 8.77 -5.25
C GLN A 358 27.51 9.34 -3.84
N GLN A 359 28.23 8.59 -3.00
CA GLN A 359 28.99 9.06 -1.84
C GLN A 359 28.18 9.92 -0.86
N PHE A 360 27.54 9.24 0.08
CA PHE A 360 27.52 9.77 1.44
C PHE A 360 28.99 10.07 1.82
N PRO A 361 29.32 11.28 2.32
CA PRO A 361 30.59 11.50 2.96
C PRO A 361 30.55 10.73 4.26
N PHE A 362 30.90 9.45 4.23
CA PHE A 362 31.39 8.78 5.42
C PHE A 362 32.66 9.54 5.80
N SER A 363 32.58 10.39 6.82
CA SER A 363 33.77 10.86 7.53
C SER A 363 34.45 9.64 8.09
N THR A 364 35.33 9.05 7.30
CA THR A 364 36.25 8.02 7.74
C THR A 364 37.26 8.76 8.60
N SER A 365 36.97 8.86 9.90
CA SER A 365 37.99 9.11 10.90
C SER A 365 38.89 7.88 10.94
N GLN A 366 39.77 7.74 9.95
CA GLN A 366 41.04 7.07 10.14
C GLN A 366 41.95 8.07 10.87
N GLU A 367 41.80 8.13 12.19
CA GLU A 367 42.90 8.61 13.02
C GLU A 367 43.91 7.47 13.16
N ASN A 368 45.11 7.80 12.66
CA ASN A 368 46.40 7.20 12.91
C ASN A 368 46.49 6.47 14.26
N PHE A 369 46.83 5.18 14.22
CA PHE A 369 47.68 4.61 15.25
C PHE A 369 48.96 4.11 14.56
N ILE A 370 50.07 4.72 14.99
CA ILE A 370 51.45 4.35 14.69
C ILE A 370 51.75 2.99 15.32
#